data_AF-A0A2W5N532-F1
#
_entry.id   AF-A0A2W5N532-F1
#
_cell.length_a   1.000
_cell.length_b   1.000
_cell.length_c   1.000
_cell.angle_alpha   90.00
_cell.angle_beta   90.00
_cell.angle_gamma   90.00
#
_symmetry.space_group_name_H-M   'P 1'
#
loop_
_entity.id
_entity.type
_entity.pdbx_description
1 polymer ?
#
loop_
_entity_poly.entity_id
_entity_poly.type
_entity_poly.pdbx_seq_one_letter_code
_entity_poly.pdbx_strand_id
1 'polypeptide(L)' 'KLFVTATTEVRAQRRFKELQGRGIQTDFAAVLADMKERDARDMDRAAAPLKPASDAFILDTSAMDAEEAFKKAMEIIRSR' A
#
# COMPACT_ATOMS: atom_id res chain seq x y z
N LYS A 1 -15.84 -3.51 -5.07
CA LYS A 1 -14.39 -3.53 -5.40
C LYS A 1 -13.68 -2.68 -4.36
N LEU A 2 -12.52 -3.10 -3.88
CA LEU A 2 -11.72 -2.34 -2.93
C LEU A 2 -10.44 -1.85 -3.62
N PHE A 3 -10.09 -0.59 -3.42
CA PHE A 3 -8.78 -0.05 -3.73
C PHE A 3 -8.05 0.20 -2.41
N VAL A 4 -7.12 -0.68 -2.07
CA VAL A 4 -6.37 -0.61 -0.81
C VAL A 4 -5.15 0.27 -1.01
N THR A 5 -4.97 1.25 -0.14
CA THR A 5 -3.85 2.19 -0.21
C THR A 5 -3.25 2.45 1.17
N ALA A 6 -2.07 3.06 1.19
CA ALA A 6 -1.43 3.64 2.36
C ALA A 6 -0.36 4.64 1.90
N THR A 7 0.02 5.57 2.77
CA THR A 7 1.14 6.49 2.51
C THR A 7 2.42 5.72 2.16
N THR A 8 3.22 6.29 1.27
CA THR A 8 4.47 5.65 0.81
C THR A 8 5.42 5.42 1.97
N GLU A 9 5.46 6.32 2.95
CA GLU A 9 6.27 6.21 4.16
C GLU A 9 5.88 4.99 5.01
N VAL A 10 4.58 4.76 5.22
CA VAL A 10 4.08 3.59 5.98
C VAL A 10 4.39 2.30 5.23
N ARG A 11 4.20 2.26 3.91
CA ARG A 11 4.54 1.10 3.09
C ARG A 11 6.04 0.82 3.10
N ALA A 12 6.88 1.84 2.99
CA ALA A 12 8.33 1.73 3.08
C ALA A 12 8.77 1.20 4.45
N GLN A 13 8.16 1.68 5.54
CA GLN A 13 8.47 1.22 6.90
C GLN A 13 8.12 -0.25 7.11
N ARG A 14 6.95 -0.70 6.61
CA ARG A 14 6.53 -2.11 6.65
C ARG A 14 7.49 -2.98 5.85
N ARG A 15 7.85 -2.56 4.63
CA ARG A 15 8.80 -3.26 3.77
C ARG A 15 10.19 -3.36 4.39
N PHE A 16 10.67 -2.28 4.99
CA PHE A 16 11.95 -2.25 5.69
C PHE A 16 11.99 -3.27 6.83
N LYS A 17 10.94 -3.31 7.68
CA LYS A 17 10.82 -4.30 8.76
C LYS A 17 10.78 -5.74 8.23
N GLU A 18 10.07 -5.98 7.12
CA GLU A 18 10.03 -7.29 6.46
C GLU A 18 11.43 -7.74 6.00
N LEU A 19 12.20 -6.85 5.36
CA LEU A 19 13.56 -7.13 4.90
C LEU A 19 14.52 -7.40 6.07
N GLN A 20 14.43 -6.59 7.14
CA GLN A 20 15.19 -6.82 8.37
C GLN A 20 14.87 -8.17 9.01
N GLY A 21 13.58 -8.54 9.09
CA GLY A 21 13.15 -9.84 9.62
C GLY A 21 13.66 -11.03 8.79
N ARG A 22 14.03 -10.81 7.53
CA ARG A 22 14.64 -11.80 6.63
C ARG A 22 16.18 -11.78 6.66
N GLY A 23 16.79 -10.96 7.51
CA GLY A 23 18.25 -10.80 7.60
C GLY A 23 18.86 -10.02 6.43
N ILE A 24 18.06 -9.34 5.62
CA ILE A 24 18.55 -8.54 4.50
C ILE A 24 18.94 -7.17 5.03
N GLN A 25 20.24 -6.84 4.96
CA GLN A 25 20.71 -5.50 5.27
C GLN A 25 20.30 -4.52 4.18
N THR A 26 19.55 -3.49 4.56
CA THR A 26 19.12 -2.41 3.69
C THR A 26 19.00 -1.14 4.52
N ASP A 27 19.03 0.02 3.86
CA ASP A 27 18.72 1.31 4.48
C ASP A 27 17.24 1.67 4.24
N PHE A 28 16.60 2.30 5.22
CA PHE A 28 15.23 2.78 5.09
C PHE A 28 15.10 3.84 3.98
N ALA A 29 16.08 4.74 3.85
CA ALA A 29 16.06 5.78 2.82
C ALA A 29 16.08 5.16 1.40
N ALA A 30 16.85 4.09 1.21
CA ALA A 30 16.88 3.34 -0.04
C ALA A 30 15.54 2.66 -0.35
N VAL A 31 14.91 2.03 0.65
CA VAL A 31 13.58 1.41 0.50
C VAL A 31 12.51 2.46 0.17
N LEU A 32 12.55 3.62 0.82
CA LEU A 32 11.62 4.72 0.57
C LEU A 32 11.78 5.28 -0.86
N ALA A 33 13.02 5.47 -1.31
CA ALA A 33 13.31 5.97 -2.66
C ALA A 33 12.82 5.01 -3.75
N ASP A 34 13.14 3.72 -3.61
CA ASP A 34 12.68 2.67 -4.54
C ASP A 34 11.15 2.60 -4.58
N MET A 35 10.48 2.76 -3.44
CA MET A 35 9.02 2.76 -3.39
C MET A 35 8.40 3.98 -4.07
N LYS A 36 8.95 5.19 -3.83
CA LYS A 36 8.50 6.42 -4.49
C LYS A 36 8.65 6.34 -6.00
N GLU A 37 9.78 5.81 -6.48
CA GLU A 37 10.04 5.66 -7.91
C GLU A 37 9.07 4.68 -8.56
N ARG A 38 8.81 3.54 -7.91
CA ARG A 38 7.84 2.55 -8.40
C ARG A 38 6.43 3.11 -8.43
N ASP A 39 5.99 3.78 -7.37
CA ASP A 39 4.67 4.40 -7.30
C ASP A 39 4.48 5.40 -8.44
N ALA A 40 5.45 6.31 -8.65
CA ALA A 40 5.40 7.28 -9.74
C ALA A 40 5.31 6.59 -11.11
N ARG A 41 6.16 5.60 -11.34
CA ARG A 41 6.16 4.81 -12.59
C ARG A 41 4.83 4.09 -12.83
N ASP A 42 4.24 3.51 -11.78
CA ASP A 42 2.99 2.75 -11.88
C ASP A 42 1.76 3.65 -12.01
N MET A 43 1.79 4.88 -11.49
CA MET A 43 0.74 5.88 -11.71
C MET A 43 0.79 6.46 -13.12
N ASP A 44 1.98 6.70 -13.66
CA ASP A 44 2.17 7.38 -14.96
C ASP A 44 2.16 6.44 -16.17
N ARG A 45 2.12 5.12 -15.96
CA ARG A 45 2.15 4.15 -17.07
C ARG A 45 0.90 4.29 -17.95
N ALA A 46 1.12 4.40 -19.26
CA ALA A 46 0.05 4.55 -20.24
C ALA A 46 -0.90 3.33 -20.30
N ALA A 47 -0.37 2.13 -20.07
CA ALA A 47 -1.16 0.89 -20.07
C ALA A 47 -1.54 0.48 -18.65
N ALA A 48 -2.83 0.36 -18.36
CA ALA A 48 -3.38 -0.09 -17.06
C ALA A 48 -2.77 0.65 -15.84
N PRO A 49 -2.85 1.99 -15.76
CA PRO A 49 -2.28 2.78 -14.67
C PRO A 49 -2.82 2.37 -13.30
N LEU A 50 -2.02 2.57 -12.25
CA LEU A 50 -2.43 2.38 -10.87
C LEU A 50 -3.42 3.48 -10.46
N LYS A 51 -4.70 3.26 -10.75
CA LYS A 51 -5.80 4.15 -10.37
C LYS A 51 -6.99 3.36 -9.83
N PRO A 52 -7.73 3.91 -8.86
CA PRO A 52 -8.97 3.30 -8.40
C PRO A 52 -9.98 3.21 -9.55
N ALA A 53 -10.73 2.12 -9.61
CA ALA A 53 -11.90 2.04 -10.49
C ALA A 53 -12.97 3.04 -10.00
N SER A 54 -13.81 3.52 -10.92
CA SER A 54 -14.86 4.50 -10.59
C SER A 54 -15.87 4.03 -9.54
N ASP A 55 -16.04 2.71 -9.40
CA ASP A 55 -16.93 2.05 -8.43
C ASP A 55 -16.17 1.38 -7.27
N ALA A 56 -14.87 1.66 -7.11
CA ALA A 56 -14.06 1.12 -6.03
C ALA A 56 -14.19 1.94 -4.75
N PHE A 57 -14.31 1.25 -3.62
CA PHE A 57 -14.16 1.88 -2.32
C PHE A 57 -12.68 1.99 -1.99
N ILE A 58 -12.24 3.18 -1.59
CA ILE A 58 -10.88 3.42 -1.15
C ILE A 58 -10.77 2.98 0.31
N LEU A 59 -9.87 2.03 0.57
CA LEU A 59 -9.51 1.58 1.91
C LEU A 59 -8.08 2.06 2.21
N ASP A 60 -7.97 3.16 2.95
CA ASP A 60 -6.69 3.66 3.43
C ASP A 60 -6.28 2.95 4.73
N THR A 61 -5.14 2.27 4.69
CA THR A 61 -4.58 1.48 5.80
C THR A 61 -3.36 2.14 6.44
N SER A 62 -3.11 3.43 6.17
CA SER A 62 -1.94 4.16 6.68
C SER A 62 -1.82 4.14 8.20
N ALA A 63 -2.97 4.22 8.89
CA ALA A 63 -3.06 4.22 10.35
C ALA A 63 -3.69 2.94 10.91
N MET A 64 -3.76 1.86 10.12
CA MET A 64 -4.38 0.60 10.50
C MET A 64 -3.35 -0.52 10.61
N ASP A 65 -3.54 -1.43 11.55
CA ASP A 65 -2.90 -2.74 11.52
C ASP A 65 -3.65 -3.72 10.58
N ALA A 66 -3.15 -4.95 10.48
CA ALA A 66 -3.72 -5.97 9.60
C ALA A 66 -5.14 -6.40 10.01
N GLU A 67 -5.43 -6.45 11.32
CA GLU A 67 -6.73 -6.87 11.83
C GLU A 67 -7.78 -5.77 11.64
N GLU A 68 -7.40 -4.52 11.90
CA GLU A 68 -8.23 -3.33 11.65
C GLU A 68 -8.55 -3.19 10.16
N ALA A 69 -7.55 -3.32 9.28
CA ALA A 69 -7.76 -3.28 7.84
C ALA A 69 -8.69 -4.41 7.37
N PHE A 70 -8.55 -5.62 7.93
CA PHE A 70 -9.42 -6.75 7.63
C PHE A 70 -10.87 -6.50 8.07
N LYS A 71 -11.08 -6.05 9.31
CA LYS A 71 -12.41 -5.70 9.82
C LYS A 71 -13.06 -4.63 8.95
N LYS A 72 -12.29 -3.59 8.58
CA LYS A 72 -12.80 -2.50 7.74
C LYS A 72 -13.19 -2.97 6.33
N ALA A 73 -12.38 -3.84 5.74
CA ALA A 73 -12.71 -4.45 4.46
C ALA A 73 -14.02 -5.27 4.55
N MET A 74 -14.20 -6.05 5.61
CA MET A 74 -15.41 -6.85 5.84
C MET A 74 -16.65 -5.99 6.04
N GLU A 75 -16.54 -4.86 6.76
CA GLU A 75 -17.63 -3.89 6.89
C GLU A 75 -18.09 -3.35 5.54
N ILE A 76 -17.14 -2.94 4.68
CA ILE A 76 -17.43 -2.41 3.33
C ILE A 76 -18.08 -3.49 2.45
N ILE A 77 -17.67 -4.74 2.59
CA ILE A 77 -18.25 -5.86 1.82
C ILE A 77 -19.68 -6.14 2.28
N ARG A 78 -19.95 -6.09 3.58
CA ARG A 78 -21.27 -6.40 4.16
C ARG A 78 -22.31 -5.28 4.00
N SER A 79 -21.88 -4.05 3.77
CA SER A 79 -22.78 -2.91 3.53
C SER A 79 -23.26 -2.80 2.06
N ARG A 80 -22.97 -3.84 1.25
CA ARG A 80 -23.43 -4.04 -0.12
C ARG A 80 -24.33 -5.24 -0.22
#